data_AF-A0A848L291-F1
#
_entry.id   AF-A0A848L291-F1
#
_cell.length_a   1.000
_cell.length_b   1.000
_cell.length_c   1.000
_cell.angle_alpha   90.00
_cell.angle_beta   90.00
_cell.angle_gamma   90.00
#
_symmetry.space_group_name_H-M   'P 1'
#
loop_
_entity.id
_entity.type
_entity.pdbx_description
1 polymer ?
#
loop_
_entity_poly.entity_id
_entity_poly.type
_entity_poly.pdbx_seq_one_letter_code
_entity_poly.pdbx_strand_id
1 'polypeptide(L)'
;MPELTAICVVRTLHPDSGQVGVTAIDKVPVDGPVKVGPYGAYADVQADRKHHGGLDKALYAYAQEDADYWAAELGRDIPPGFFGENLRTVGIDVNAARIGEQWRIGDKVVVEVTSPRVPCKTFARWMDDEGAWIKKFATARRPGPYLRVIKRGHIRPGDAITVVNVPDAAPMVRDVGHVHAG
;
A
#
# COMPACT_ATOMS: atom_id res chain seq x y z
N MET A 1 1.66 -19.93 -3.74
CA MET A 1 0.63 -19.50 -2.78
C MET A 1 0.80 -18.01 -2.57
N PRO A 2 -0.26 -17.22 -2.39
CA PRO A 2 -0.08 -15.80 -2.12
C PRO A 2 0.68 -15.58 -0.80
N GLU A 3 1.62 -14.64 -0.78
CA GLU A 3 2.45 -14.39 0.39
C GLU A 3 2.97 -12.95 0.47
N LEU A 4 3.43 -12.59 1.65
CA LEU A 4 4.07 -11.32 1.96
C LEU A 4 5.58 -11.44 1.71
N THR A 5 6.14 -10.71 0.75
CA THR A 5 7.58 -10.79 0.44
C THR A 5 8.41 -9.76 1.21
N ALA A 6 7.81 -8.63 1.60
CA ALA A 6 8.47 -7.65 2.46
C ALA A 6 7.48 -6.87 3.33
N ILE A 7 7.95 -6.46 4.51
CA ILE A 7 7.29 -5.47 5.36
C ILE A 7 8.18 -4.24 5.37
N CYS A 8 7.63 -3.10 4.98
CA CYS A 8 8.39 -1.87 4.85
C CYS A 8 7.91 -0.82 5.87
N VAL A 9 8.87 -0.15 6.49
CA VAL A 9 8.65 0.97 7.42
C VAL A 9 9.47 2.16 6.95
N VAL A 10 9.10 3.36 7.42
CA VAL A 10 9.85 4.59 7.12
C VAL A 10 11.34 4.41 7.44
N ARG A 11 12.18 4.60 6.42
CA ARG A 11 13.64 4.73 6.58
C ARG A 11 14.00 6.13 7.04
N THR A 12 13.49 7.13 6.35
CA THR A 12 13.85 8.53 6.55
C THR A 12 12.68 9.42 6.17
N LEU A 13 12.46 10.48 6.97
CA LEU A 13 11.56 11.55 6.59
C LEU A 13 12.31 12.52 5.69
N HIS A 14 11.74 12.80 4.51
CA HIS A 14 12.31 13.77 3.57
C HIS A 14 11.56 15.09 3.65
N PRO A 15 12.23 16.24 3.52
CA PRO A 15 11.54 17.51 3.31
C PRO A 15 10.60 17.42 2.09
N ASP A 16 9.40 17.97 2.22
CA ASP A 16 8.40 17.98 1.16
C ASP A 16 7.72 19.35 1.12
N SER A 17 7.44 19.89 -0.07
CA SER A 17 6.74 21.17 -0.23
C SER A 17 5.23 21.09 0.06
N GLY A 18 4.73 19.92 0.50
CA GLY A 18 3.37 19.74 0.98
C GLY A 18 3.10 20.44 2.32
N GLN A 19 1.84 20.46 2.75
CA GLN A 19 1.39 21.20 3.94
C GLN A 19 2.09 20.77 5.24
N VAL A 20 2.52 19.51 5.33
CA VAL A 20 3.20 18.96 6.52
C VAL A 20 4.70 19.31 6.53
N GLY A 21 5.27 19.73 5.39
CA GLY A 21 6.69 20.06 5.27
C GLY A 21 7.64 18.86 5.18
N VAL A 22 7.13 17.63 5.43
CA VAL A 22 7.89 16.38 5.35
C VAL A 22 7.04 15.24 4.78
N THR A 23 7.69 14.24 4.20
CA THR A 23 7.08 13.01 3.70
C THR A 23 7.71 11.76 4.29
N ALA A 24 6.88 10.74 4.51
CA ALA A 24 7.24 9.40 4.98
C ALA A 24 7.20 8.35 3.86
N ILE A 25 7.24 8.78 2.59
CA ILE A 25 7.12 7.89 1.43
C ILE A 25 8.34 6.96 1.27
N ASP A 26 9.51 7.35 1.80
CA ASP A 26 10.73 6.54 1.75
C ASP A 26 10.68 5.41 2.79
N LYS A 27 10.13 4.28 2.37
CA LYS A 27 10.10 3.05 3.17
C LYS A 27 11.06 2.01 2.63
N VAL A 28 11.58 1.18 3.53
CA VAL A 28 12.46 0.06 3.19
C VAL A 28 12.06 -1.20 3.95
N PRO A 29 12.38 -2.39 3.42
CA PRO A 29 12.17 -3.65 4.12
C PRO A 29 12.83 -3.67 5.49
N VAL A 30 12.18 -4.33 6.45
CA VAL A 30 12.78 -4.69 7.73
C VAL A 30 12.93 -6.20 7.86
N ASP A 31 13.96 -6.59 8.60
CA ASP A 31 14.22 -7.99 8.90
C ASP A 31 13.34 -8.49 10.05
N GLY A 32 12.85 -9.72 9.90
CA GLY A 32 12.15 -10.43 10.96
C GLY A 32 10.69 -10.01 11.21
N PRO A 33 10.10 -10.49 12.31
CA PRO A 33 8.69 -10.25 12.62
C PRO A 33 8.38 -8.82 13.04
N VAL A 34 7.32 -8.23 12.48
CA VAL A 34 6.82 -6.90 12.79
C VAL A 34 5.46 -6.99 13.48
N LYS A 35 5.31 -6.25 14.57
CA LYS A 35 4.03 -6.12 15.27
C LYS A 35 3.08 -5.22 14.48
N VAL A 36 1.87 -5.69 14.23
CA VAL A 36 0.79 -4.94 13.57
C VAL A 36 -0.24 -4.52 14.61
N GLY A 37 -0.37 -3.21 14.81
CA GLY A 37 -1.35 -2.56 15.67
C GLY A 37 -2.51 -1.95 14.89
N PRO A 38 -3.47 -1.29 15.57
CA PRO A 38 -4.63 -0.70 14.91
C PRO A 38 -4.27 0.44 13.95
N TYR A 39 -3.11 1.09 14.16
CA TYR A 39 -2.60 2.17 13.33
C TYR A 39 -1.51 1.71 12.35
N GLY A 40 -1.30 0.41 12.18
CA GLY A 40 -0.34 -0.12 11.21
C GLY A 40 0.84 -0.88 11.81
N ALA A 41 1.89 -1.01 11.02
CA ALA A 41 3.15 -1.64 11.42
C ALA A 41 3.86 -0.82 12.50
N TYR A 42 4.33 -1.49 13.55
CA TYR A 42 5.15 -0.86 14.58
C TYR A 42 6.48 -0.38 13.95
N ALA A 43 6.98 0.76 14.43
CA ALA A 43 8.10 1.53 13.87
C ALA A 43 7.82 2.27 12.54
N ASP A 44 6.62 2.15 11.95
CA ASP A 44 6.22 3.01 10.84
C ASP A 44 5.72 4.38 11.36
N VAL A 45 6.37 5.47 10.94
CA VAL A 45 5.97 6.84 11.30
C VAL A 45 4.96 7.36 10.28
N GLN A 46 3.72 7.62 10.72
CA GLN A 46 2.74 8.34 9.90
C GLN A 46 2.95 9.85 10.07
N ALA A 47 3.61 10.49 9.10
CA ALA A 47 3.88 11.94 9.14
C ALA A 47 2.61 12.81 9.09
N ASP A 48 1.53 12.33 8.46
CA ASP A 48 0.21 12.98 8.46
C ASP A 48 -0.89 11.97 8.83
N ARG A 49 -1.35 12.01 10.08
CA ARG A 49 -2.42 11.13 10.57
C ARG A 49 -3.82 11.52 10.06
N LYS A 50 -4.01 12.73 9.52
CA LYS A 50 -5.31 13.25 9.10
C LYS A 50 -5.63 12.94 7.63
N HIS A 51 -4.63 12.93 6.75
CA HIS A 51 -4.83 12.67 5.32
C HIS A 51 -4.17 11.37 4.81
N HIS A 52 -3.06 10.96 5.41
CA HIS A 52 -2.20 9.87 4.92
C HIS A 52 -2.02 8.72 5.93
N GLY A 53 -2.93 8.61 6.89
CA GLY A 53 -2.91 7.59 7.93
C GLY A 53 -4.29 7.44 8.59
N GLY A 54 -4.32 6.83 9.77
CA GLY A 54 -5.56 6.53 10.51
C GLY A 54 -6.01 5.07 10.40
N LEU A 55 -7.07 4.72 11.13
CA LEU A 55 -7.51 3.32 11.28
C LEU A 55 -7.88 2.67 9.94
N ASP A 56 -8.42 3.45 9.00
CA ASP A 56 -8.82 2.98 7.67
C ASP A 56 -7.67 2.89 6.67
N LYS A 57 -6.52 3.47 6.98
CA LYS A 57 -5.31 3.48 6.15
C LYS A 57 -4.11 3.02 6.96
N ALA A 58 -4.33 2.03 7.83
CA ALA A 58 -3.34 1.54 8.77
C ALA A 58 -2.15 0.92 8.04
N LEU A 59 -2.39 0.24 6.92
CA LEU A 59 -1.38 -0.35 6.05
C LEU A 59 -1.68 -0.02 4.59
N TYR A 60 -0.64 0.08 3.77
CA TYR A 60 -0.75 0.14 2.31
C TYR A 60 -0.09 -1.11 1.72
N ALA A 61 -0.79 -1.83 0.83
CA ALA A 61 -0.27 -3.01 0.16
C ALA A 61 -0.04 -2.75 -1.34
N TYR A 62 1.03 -3.31 -1.88
CA TYR A 62 1.37 -3.25 -3.30
C TYR A 62 1.90 -4.59 -3.79
N ALA A 63 1.44 -5.05 -4.95
CA ALA A 63 1.85 -6.34 -5.50
C ALA A 63 3.21 -6.24 -6.21
N GLN A 64 4.04 -7.27 -6.11
CA GLN A 64 5.31 -7.36 -6.83
C GLN A 64 5.08 -7.30 -8.34
N GLU A 65 4.04 -7.98 -8.82
CA GLU A 65 3.63 -8.02 -10.22
C GLU A 65 3.32 -6.61 -10.77
N ASP A 66 2.77 -5.71 -9.95
CA ASP A 66 2.54 -4.32 -10.35
C ASP A 66 3.82 -3.47 -10.30
N ALA A 67 4.73 -3.73 -9.36
CA ALA A 67 6.05 -3.08 -9.40
C ALA A 67 6.86 -3.50 -10.62
N ASP A 68 6.81 -4.77 -11.01
CA ASP A 68 7.52 -5.28 -12.19
C ASP A 68 6.99 -4.60 -13.46
N TYR A 69 5.68 -4.41 -13.55
CA TYR A 69 5.06 -3.58 -14.60
C TYR A 69 5.64 -2.17 -14.62
N TRP A 70 5.68 -1.48 -13.47
CA TRP A 70 6.24 -0.13 -13.40
C TRP A 70 7.74 -0.07 -13.67
N ALA A 71 8.49 -1.10 -13.28
CA ALA A 71 9.92 -1.16 -13.52
C ALA A 71 10.21 -1.19 -15.03
N ALA A 72 9.44 -1.98 -15.78
CA ALA A 72 9.51 -2.01 -17.24
C ALA A 72 9.08 -0.66 -17.86
N GLU A 73 7.96 -0.09 -17.41
CA GLU A 73 7.42 1.19 -17.92
C GLU A 73 8.29 2.42 -17.62
N LEU A 74 9.19 2.33 -16.64
CA LEU A 74 10.04 3.43 -16.20
C LEU A 74 11.52 3.18 -16.47
N GLY A 75 11.90 1.97 -16.90
CA GLY A 75 13.30 1.60 -17.12
C GLY A 75 14.16 1.68 -15.85
N ARG A 76 13.58 1.44 -14.68
CA ARG A 76 14.27 1.48 -13.37
C ARG A 76 13.66 0.50 -12.38
N ASP A 77 14.44 0.04 -11.41
CA ASP A 77 13.92 -0.81 -10.36
C ASP A 77 12.89 -0.08 -9.47
N ILE A 78 11.88 -0.85 -9.04
CA ILE A 78 10.86 -0.44 -8.07
C ILE A 78 10.97 -1.37 -6.85
N PRO A 79 11.94 -1.12 -5.95
CA PRO A 79 12.15 -1.99 -4.79
C PRO A 79 10.96 -1.92 -3.81
N PRO A 80 10.80 -2.91 -2.92
CA PRO A 80 9.78 -2.84 -1.89
C PRO A 80 9.95 -1.58 -1.01
N GLY A 81 8.82 -0.95 -0.69
CA GLY A 81 8.71 0.32 0.01
C GLY A 81 8.78 1.56 -0.89
N PHE A 82 9.18 1.42 -2.16
CA PHE A 82 9.45 2.56 -3.05
C PHE A 82 8.21 3.44 -3.34
N PHE A 83 7.01 2.86 -3.34
CA PHE A 83 5.76 3.63 -3.50
C PHE A 83 5.13 4.02 -2.15
N GLY A 84 5.87 3.83 -1.05
CA GLY A 84 5.42 4.10 0.32
C GLY A 84 4.52 3.01 0.90
N GLU A 85 4.47 1.83 0.27
CA GLU A 85 3.71 0.70 0.80
C GLU A 85 4.35 0.10 2.05
N ASN A 86 3.52 -0.47 2.91
CA ASN A 86 3.96 -1.23 4.06
C ASN A 86 4.11 -2.71 3.75
N LEU A 87 3.28 -3.25 2.86
CA LEU A 87 3.23 -4.67 2.55
C LEU A 87 3.52 -4.86 1.07
N ARG A 88 4.60 -5.58 0.77
CA ARG A 88 4.85 -6.09 -0.58
C ARG A 88 4.32 -7.51 -0.67
N THR A 89 3.44 -7.77 -1.63
CA THR A 89 2.80 -9.09 -1.79
C THR A 89 3.17 -9.73 -3.11
N VAL A 90 3.01 -11.05 -3.22
CA VAL A 90 3.08 -11.79 -4.49
C VAL A 90 1.97 -12.84 -4.54
N GLY A 91 1.51 -13.17 -5.73
CA GLY A 91 0.53 -14.24 -5.98
C GLY A 91 -0.92 -13.87 -5.63
N ILE A 92 -1.20 -12.61 -5.29
CA ILE A 92 -2.55 -12.07 -5.07
C ILE A 92 -2.76 -10.82 -5.92
N ASP A 93 -3.86 -10.79 -6.68
CA ASP A 93 -4.25 -9.58 -7.41
C ASP A 93 -4.89 -8.56 -6.46
N VAL A 94 -4.06 -7.73 -5.85
CA VAL A 94 -4.49 -6.71 -4.88
C VAL A 94 -5.39 -5.64 -5.50
N ASN A 95 -5.38 -5.50 -6.82
CA ASN A 95 -6.22 -4.53 -7.55
C ASN A 95 -7.59 -5.11 -7.92
N ALA A 96 -7.73 -6.44 -7.96
CA ALA A 96 -9.02 -7.13 -8.10
C ALA A 96 -9.71 -7.39 -6.76
N ALA A 97 -9.00 -7.17 -5.64
CA ALA A 97 -9.59 -7.26 -4.31
C ALA A 97 -10.75 -6.28 -4.15
N ARG A 98 -11.79 -6.70 -3.43
CA ARG A 98 -13.00 -5.89 -3.21
C ARG A 98 -12.90 -5.03 -1.96
N ILE A 99 -13.54 -3.86 -1.97
CA ILE A 99 -13.69 -3.08 -0.73
C ILE A 99 -14.43 -3.92 0.32
N GLY A 100 -13.87 -4.04 1.52
CA GLY A 100 -14.38 -4.91 2.59
C GLY A 100 -13.86 -6.36 2.54
N GLU A 101 -13.07 -6.73 1.52
CA GLU A 101 -12.39 -8.03 1.48
C GLU A 101 -11.40 -8.15 2.64
N GLN A 102 -11.40 -9.32 3.30
CA GLN A 102 -10.52 -9.56 4.44
C GLN A 102 -9.47 -10.62 4.13
N TRP A 103 -8.24 -10.31 4.51
CA TRP A 103 -7.10 -11.19 4.35
C TRP A 103 -6.56 -11.58 5.72
N ARG A 104 -6.32 -12.87 5.91
CA ARG A 104 -5.47 -13.37 6.99
C ARG A 104 -4.04 -13.41 6.48
N ILE A 105 -3.13 -12.81 7.23
CA ILE A 105 -1.68 -12.82 6.98
C ILE A 105 -1.00 -13.57 8.12
N GLY A 106 -0.23 -14.59 7.77
CA GLY A 106 0.39 -15.50 8.72
C GLY A 106 -0.66 -16.18 9.60
N ASP A 107 -0.34 -16.37 10.89
CA ASP A 107 -1.16 -17.18 11.78
C ASP A 107 -2.49 -16.53 12.16
N LYS A 108 -2.49 -15.20 12.39
CA LYS A 108 -3.62 -14.54 13.09
C LYS A 108 -3.94 -13.12 12.68
N VAL A 109 -3.07 -12.41 11.96
CA VAL A 109 -3.35 -11.02 11.60
C VAL A 109 -4.44 -11.02 10.55
N VAL A 110 -5.47 -10.21 10.74
CA VAL A 110 -6.55 -10.02 9.77
C VAL A 110 -6.63 -8.55 9.41
N VAL A 111 -6.60 -8.26 8.13
CA VAL A 111 -6.72 -6.92 7.55
C VAL A 111 -7.92 -6.88 6.60
N GLU A 112 -8.49 -5.70 6.43
CA GLU A 112 -9.63 -5.48 5.53
C GLU A 112 -9.30 -4.37 4.53
N VAL A 113 -9.61 -4.60 3.27
CA VAL A 113 -9.46 -3.63 2.18
C VAL A 113 -10.43 -2.47 2.36
N THR A 114 -9.93 -1.23 2.39
CA THR A 114 -10.78 -0.06 2.66
C THR A 114 -10.97 0.85 1.46
N SER A 115 -9.90 1.09 0.69
CA SER A 115 -9.89 2.03 -0.42
C SER A 115 -8.65 1.85 -1.28
N PRO A 116 -8.65 2.26 -2.56
CA PRO A 116 -7.43 2.35 -3.36
C PRO A 116 -6.49 3.44 -2.85
N ARG A 117 -5.20 3.30 -3.12
CA ARG A 117 -4.24 4.40 -3.01
C ARG A 117 -4.60 5.52 -3.99
N VAL A 118 -4.82 6.73 -3.48
CA VAL A 118 -5.08 7.92 -4.30
C VAL A 118 -3.78 8.69 -4.57
N PRO A 119 -3.18 8.66 -5.78
CA PRO A 119 -1.91 9.34 -6.05
C PRO A 119 -1.99 10.83 -5.67
N CYS A 120 -0.95 11.35 -5.02
CA CYS A 120 -0.89 12.73 -4.52
C CYS A 120 0.35 13.46 -5.03
N LYS A 121 0.40 14.79 -4.85
CA LYS A 121 1.54 15.61 -5.29
C LYS A 121 2.88 15.18 -4.68
N THR A 122 2.88 14.75 -3.41
CA THR A 122 4.08 14.19 -2.76
C THR A 122 4.60 12.95 -3.47
N PHE A 123 3.70 12.09 -3.97
CA PHE A 123 4.11 10.92 -4.77
C PHE A 123 4.67 11.35 -6.13
N ALA A 124 4.05 12.33 -6.77
CA ALA A 124 4.52 12.87 -8.04
C ALA A 124 5.94 13.49 -7.91
N ARG A 125 6.20 14.24 -6.84
CA ARG A 125 7.55 14.74 -6.51
C ARG A 125 8.55 13.64 -6.21
N TRP A 126 8.15 12.62 -5.45
CA TRP A 126 9.01 11.47 -5.17
C TRP A 126 9.43 10.74 -6.45
N MET A 127 8.55 10.73 -7.45
CA MET A 127 8.82 10.17 -8.77
C MET A 127 9.52 11.13 -9.73
N ASP A 128 9.84 12.35 -9.28
CA ASP A 128 10.42 13.43 -10.08
C ASP A 128 9.59 13.78 -11.33
N ASP A 129 8.26 13.68 -11.22
CA ASP A 129 7.32 13.94 -12.31
C ASP A 129 5.99 14.51 -11.77
N GLU A 130 5.98 15.80 -11.42
CA GLU A 130 4.77 16.47 -10.93
C GLU A 130 3.69 16.69 -12.00
N GLY A 131 4.07 16.65 -13.29
CA GLY A 131 3.19 17.04 -14.41
C GLY A 131 2.36 15.88 -14.97
N ALA A 132 2.92 14.68 -15.02
CA ALA A 132 2.30 13.54 -15.70
C ALA A 132 2.07 12.33 -14.78
N TRP A 133 2.84 12.18 -13.69
CA TRP A 133 2.83 10.96 -12.89
C TRP A 133 1.45 10.60 -12.34
N ILE A 134 0.73 11.58 -11.77
CA ILE A 134 -0.60 11.34 -11.18
C ILE A 134 -1.55 10.75 -12.22
N LYS A 135 -1.54 11.30 -13.44
CA LYS A 135 -2.38 10.82 -14.54
C LYS A 135 -1.92 9.45 -15.02
N LYS A 136 -0.60 9.24 -15.23
CA LYS A 136 -0.03 7.96 -15.66
C LYS A 136 -0.40 6.84 -14.68
N PHE A 137 -0.22 7.08 -13.38
CA PHE A 137 -0.54 6.13 -12.33
C PHE A 137 -2.04 5.81 -12.24
N ALA A 138 -2.90 6.83 -12.31
CA ALA A 138 -4.35 6.64 -12.31
C ALA A 138 -4.85 5.86 -13.54
N THR A 139 -4.30 6.15 -14.72
CA THR A 139 -4.66 5.45 -15.97
C THR A 139 -4.23 3.99 -15.98
N ALA A 140 -3.13 3.63 -15.31
CA ALA A 140 -2.67 2.24 -15.22
C ALA A 140 -3.61 1.34 -14.41
N ARG A 141 -4.46 1.91 -13.53
CA ARG A 141 -5.41 1.18 -12.66
C ARG A 141 -4.76 0.11 -11.79
N ARG A 142 -3.52 0.38 -11.35
CA ARG A 142 -2.72 -0.46 -10.43
C ARG A 142 -2.38 0.27 -9.12
N PRO A 143 -3.38 0.80 -8.38
CA PRO A 143 -3.10 1.62 -7.21
C PRO A 143 -2.66 0.82 -5.98
N GLY A 144 -3.05 -0.45 -5.86
CA GLY A 144 -2.99 -1.18 -4.60
C GLY A 144 -3.96 -0.63 -3.54
N PRO A 145 -4.31 -1.43 -2.52
CA PRO A 145 -5.26 -1.03 -1.48
C PRO A 145 -4.60 -0.47 -0.22
N TYR A 146 -5.26 0.50 0.39
CA TYR A 146 -5.19 0.72 1.82
C TYR A 146 -5.99 -0.34 2.58
N LEU A 147 -5.50 -0.66 3.77
CA LEU A 147 -6.03 -1.70 4.62
C LEU A 147 -6.22 -1.18 6.05
N ARG A 148 -7.31 -1.60 6.69
CA ARG A 148 -7.50 -1.48 8.16
C ARG A 148 -7.15 -2.78 8.85
N VAL A 149 -6.75 -2.70 10.11
CA VAL A 149 -6.39 -3.88 10.93
C VAL A 149 -7.61 -4.33 11.74
N ILE A 150 -8.15 -5.50 11.39
CA ILE A 150 -9.27 -6.14 12.10
C ILE A 150 -8.76 -6.95 13.29
N LYS A 151 -7.70 -7.74 13.09
CA LYS A 151 -7.07 -8.54 14.13
C LYS A 151 -5.56 -8.29 14.18
N ARG A 152 -5.08 -7.88 15.35
CA ARG A 152 -3.68 -7.52 15.61
C ARG A 152 -2.79 -8.75 15.79
N GLY A 153 -1.49 -8.59 15.61
CA GLY A 153 -0.54 -9.69 15.78
C GLY A 153 0.86 -9.35 15.30
N HIS A 154 1.60 -10.37 14.89
CA HIS A 154 2.89 -10.24 14.22
C HIS A 154 2.78 -10.86 12.84
N ILE A 155 3.48 -10.26 11.89
CA ILE A 155 3.69 -10.79 10.54
C ILE A 155 5.18 -10.73 10.24
N ARG A 156 5.66 -11.55 9.31
CA ARG A 156 7.05 -11.57 8.81
C ARG A 156 7.06 -11.80 7.29
N PRO A 157 8.15 -11.46 6.60
CA PRO A 157 8.35 -11.92 5.23
C PRO A 157 8.22 -13.44 5.13
N GLY A 158 7.61 -13.93 4.05
CA GLY A 158 7.26 -15.32 3.82
C GLY A 158 5.92 -15.77 4.42
N ASP A 159 5.23 -14.93 5.19
CA ASP A 159 3.91 -15.27 5.71
C ASP A 159 2.88 -15.38 4.57
N ALA A 160 2.11 -16.47 4.58
CA ALA A 160 1.04 -16.70 3.62
C ALA A 160 -0.09 -15.68 3.76
N ILE A 161 -0.69 -15.31 2.64
CA ILE A 161 -1.89 -14.48 2.57
C ILE A 161 -3.06 -15.37 2.14
N THR A 162 -4.10 -15.43 2.97
CA THR A 162 -5.35 -16.15 2.68
C THR A 162 -6.51 -15.17 2.66
N VAL A 163 -7.29 -15.14 1.59
CA VAL A 163 -8.56 -14.43 1.57
C VAL A 163 -9.56 -15.20 2.43
N VAL A 164 -10.08 -14.56 3.48
CA VAL A 164 -10.97 -15.20 4.47
C VAL A 164 -12.40 -14.71 4.40
N ASN A 165 -12.64 -13.57 3.75
CA ASN A 165 -13.98 -13.04 3.48
C ASN A 165 -13.95 -12.16 2.23
N VAL A 166 -14.94 -12.31 1.35
CA VAL A 166 -15.13 -11.48 0.16
C VAL A 166 -16.57 -10.97 0.16
N PRO A 167 -16.82 -9.65 0.17
CA PRO A 167 -18.17 -9.11 0.04
C PRO A 167 -18.75 -9.35 -1.37
N ASP A 168 -20.04 -9.72 -1.42
CA ASP A 168 -20.69 -10.19 -2.66
C ASP A 168 -20.75 -9.15 -3.80
N ALA A 169 -20.89 -7.85 -3.47
CA ALA A 169 -21.19 -6.81 -4.46
C ALA A 169 -20.37 -5.51 -4.29
N ALA A 170 -19.28 -5.54 -3.53
CA ALA A 170 -18.42 -4.37 -3.37
C ALA A 170 -17.55 -4.13 -4.62
N PRO A 171 -17.26 -2.87 -5.00
CA PRO A 171 -16.38 -2.58 -6.14
C PRO A 171 -14.96 -3.09 -5.88
N MET A 172 -14.24 -3.43 -6.96
CA MET A 172 -12.82 -3.78 -6.86
C MET A 172 -11.97 -2.52 -6.66
N VAL A 173 -10.80 -2.67 -6.06
CA VAL A 173 -9.83 -1.61 -5.81
C VAL A 173 -9.54 -0.81 -7.09
N ARG A 174 -9.32 -1.49 -8.23
CA ARG A 174 -9.08 -0.82 -9.53
C ARG A 174 -10.27 -0.05 -10.10
N ASP A 175 -11.49 -0.30 -9.61
CA ASP A 175 -12.72 0.33 -10.12
C ASP A 175 -13.13 1.56 -9.30
N VAL A 176 -12.62 1.69 -8.07
CA VAL A 176 -12.91 2.82 -7.20
C VAL A 176 -12.10 4.06 -7.64
N GLY A 177 -12.79 5.13 -8.04
CA GLY A 177 -12.14 6.41 -8.37
C GLY A 177 -12.14 6.83 -9.84
N HIS A 178 -12.77 6.07 -10.75
CA HIS A 178 -12.95 6.46 -12.16
C HIS A 178 -14.25 7.26 -12.44
N VAL A 179 -15.01 7.62 -11.41
CA VAL A 179 -16.29 8.35 -11.54
C VAL A 179 -16.15 9.86 -11.77
N HIS A 180 -14.94 10.45 -11.72
CA HIS A 180 -14.75 11.90 -11.89
C HIS A 180 -13.53 12.28 -12.75
N ALA A 181 -13.45 11.69 -13.95
CA ALA A 181 -12.62 12.25 -15.03
C ALA A 181 -13.55 12.69 -16.17
N GLY A 182 -14.34 13.74 -15.90
CA GLY A 182 -15.16 14.48 -16.85
C GLY A 182 -14.90 15.96 -16.68
#